data_AF-A0A1N7LRX6-F1
#
_entry.id   AF-A0A1N7LRX6-F1
#
_cell.length_a   1.000
_cell.length_b   1.000
_cell.length_c   1.000
_cell.angle_alpha   90.00
_cell.angle_beta   90.00
_cell.angle_gamma   90.00
#
_symmetry.space_group_name_H-M   'P 1'
#
loop_
_entity.id
_entity.type
_entity.pdbx_description
1 polymer ?
#
loop_
_entity_poly.entity_id
_entity_poly.type
_entity_poly.pdbx_seq_one_letter_code
_entity_poly.pdbx_strand_id
1 'polypeptide(L)' 'MIEKVLNRKNLYKAYRQVVRNKGSAGVDGMKVTELLSFLESNRDRIAISILNHTYVPKPIKGVESSGAYHEHH' A
#
# COMPACT_ATOMS: atom_id res chain seq x y z
N MET A 1 -5.49 17.22 -2.14
CA MET A 1 -4.30 16.34 -2.08
C MET A 1 -4.69 14.86 -2.10
N ILE A 2 -5.60 14.41 -1.23
CA ILE A 2 -6.14 13.04 -1.20
C ILE A 2 -6.79 12.62 -2.54
N GLU A 3 -7.53 13.49 -3.21
CA GLU A 3 -8.15 13.16 -4.51
C GLU A 3 -7.12 12.77 -5.59
N LYS A 4 -5.93 13.40 -5.57
CA LYS A 4 -4.82 13.04 -6.47
C LYS A 4 -4.26 11.65 -6.13
N VAL A 5 -4.22 11.30 -4.84
CA VAL A 5 -3.79 9.99 -4.35
C VAL A 5 -4.78 8.89 -4.78
N LEU A 6 -6.08 9.16 -4.68
CA LEU A 6 -7.18 8.24 -5.02
C LEU A 6 -7.49 8.17 -6.53
N ASN A 7 -6.83 9.00 -7.34
CA ASN A 7 -6.98 8.99 -8.78
C ASN A 7 -6.61 7.61 -9.37
N ARG A 8 -7.45 7.09 -10.27
CA ARG A 8 -7.27 5.76 -10.89
C ARG A 8 -5.89 5.59 -11.52
N LYS A 9 -5.38 6.62 -12.20
CA LYS A 9 -4.04 6.59 -12.82
C LYS A 9 -2.94 6.51 -11.77
N ASN A 10 -3.11 7.20 -10.64
CA ASN A 10 -2.15 7.17 -9.55
C ASN A 10 -2.13 5.80 -8.86
N LEU A 11 -3.31 5.24 -8.57
CA LEU A 11 -3.43 3.89 -7.99
C LEU A 11 -2.81 2.83 -8.90
N TYR A 12 -3.01 2.91 -10.22
CA TYR A 12 -2.43 1.97 -11.16
C TYR A 12 -0.90 2.09 -11.25
N LYS A 13 -0.35 3.31 -11.15
CA LYS A 13 1.10 3.52 -11.05
C LYS A 13 1.66 2.91 -9.76
N ALA A 14 1.00 3.13 -8.62
CA ALA A 14 1.39 2.56 -7.34
C ALA A 14 1.34 1.02 -7.37
N TYR A 15 0.27 0.43 -7.91
CA TYR A 15 0.16 -1.02 -8.13
C TYR A 15 1.34 -1.58 -8.92
N ARG A 16 1.66 -0.99 -10.08
CA ARG A 16 2.80 -1.44 -10.91
C ARG A 16 4.14 -1.35 -10.17
N GLN A 17 4.31 -0.36 -9.30
CA GLN A 17 5.51 -0.24 -8.49
C GLN A 17 5.60 -1.35 -7.44
N VAL A 18 4.49 -1.71 -6.79
CA VAL A 18 4.43 -2.84 -5.83
C VAL A 18 4.74 -4.17 -6.52
N VAL A 19 4.19 -4.39 -7.71
CA VAL A 19 4.50 -5.55 -8.57
C VAL A 19 6.00 -5.60 -8.87
N ARG A 20 6.57 -4.48 -9.32
CA ARG A 20 7.99 -4.37 -9.71
C ARG A 20 8.93 -4.61 -8.53
N ASN A 21 8.55 -4.14 -7.35
CA ASN A 21 9.32 -4.33 -6.12
C ASN A 21 9.33 -5.79 -5.63
N LYS A 22 8.65 -6.71 -6.34
CA LYS A 22 8.48 -8.11 -5.93
C LYS A 22 8.03 -8.21 -4.46
N GLY A 23 7.23 -7.24 -4.03
CA GLY A 23 6.98 -6.97 -2.62
C GLY A 23 6.63 -8.26 -1.92
N SER A 24 7.39 -8.59 -0.87
CA SER A 24 7.06 -9.67 0.04
C SER A 24 5.60 -9.50 0.43
N ALA A 25 4.78 -10.52 0.16
CA ALA A 25 3.38 -10.48 0.50
C ALA A 25 3.23 -10.04 1.96
N GLY A 26 2.30 -9.10 2.21
CA GLY A 26 2.07 -8.54 3.54
C GLY A 26 1.70 -9.62 4.56
N VAL A 27 1.28 -9.19 5.75
CA VAL A 27 0.72 -10.14 6.75
C VAL A 27 -0.46 -10.95 6.22
N ASP A 28 -1.11 -10.46 5.16
CA ASP A 28 -2.28 -11.07 4.53
C ASP A 28 -1.96 -12.06 3.41
N GLY A 29 -0.68 -12.27 3.06
CA GLY A 29 -0.27 -13.29 2.10
C GLY A 29 -0.77 -13.08 0.66
N MET A 30 -1.31 -11.89 0.35
CA MET A 30 -1.93 -11.60 -0.94
C MET A 30 -0.88 -11.61 -2.06
N LYS A 31 -1.13 -12.41 -3.10
CA LYS A 31 -0.30 -12.38 -4.31
C LYS A 31 -0.53 -11.09 -5.07
N VAL A 32 0.49 -10.65 -5.79
CA VAL A 32 0.41 -9.47 -6.65
C VAL A 32 -0.71 -9.58 -7.69
N THR A 33 -1.01 -10.79 -8.18
CA THR A 33 -2.13 -11.07 -9.09
C THR A 33 -3.49 -10.86 -8.43
N GLU A 34 -3.61 -11.11 -7.13
CA GLU A 34 -4.84 -10.94 -6.35
C GLU A 34 -5.04 -9.48 -5.92
N LEU A 35 -3.95 -8.72 -5.80
CA LEU A 35 -3.98 -7.30 -5.44
C LEU A 35 -4.76 -6.46 -6.44
N LEU A 36 -4.65 -6.74 -7.75
CA LEU A 36 -5.40 -5.97 -8.75
C LEU A 36 -6.91 -6.17 -8.59
N SER A 37 -7.36 -7.42 -8.52
CA SER A 37 -8.77 -7.75 -8.34
C SER A 37 -9.31 -7.21 -7.01
N PHE A 38 -8.54 -7.30 -5.93
CA PHE A 38 -8.92 -6.71 -4.66
C PHE A 38 -9.10 -5.19 -4.75
N LEU A 39 -8.17 -4.48 -5.39
CA LEU A 39 -8.27 -3.05 -5.59
C LEU A 39 -9.49 -2.69 -6.43
N GLU A 40 -9.76 -3.40 -7.53
CA GLU A 40 -10.94 -3.11 -8.37
C GLU A 40 -12.25 -3.32 -7.62
N SER A 41 -12.38 -4.39 -6.82
CA SER A 41 -13.61 -4.65 -6.06
C SER A 41 -13.78 -3.76 -4.81
N ASN A 42 -12.70 -3.21 -4.26
CA ASN A 42 -12.74 -2.47 -2.98
C ASN A 42 -12.40 -0.98 -3.12
N ARG A 43 -12.07 -0.49 -4.32
CA ARG A 43 -11.57 0.86 -4.54
C ARG A 43 -12.46 1.93 -3.94
N ASP A 44 -13.74 1.91 -4.25
CA ASP A 44 -14.68 2.94 -3.79
C ASP A 44 -14.83 2.90 -2.27
N ARG A 45 -14.90 1.70 -1.68
CA ARG A 45 -14.94 1.53 -0.22
C ARG A 45 -13.69 2.07 0.47
N ILE A 46 -12.51 1.77 -0.07
CA ILE A 46 -11.23 2.26 0.46
C ILE A 46 -11.15 3.79 0.30
N ALA A 47 -11.53 4.32 -0.86
CA ALA A 47 -11.54 5.76 -1.11
C ALA A 47 -12.47 6.49 -0.13
N ILE A 48 -13.70 6.01 0.05
CA ILE A 48 -14.68 6.58 0.98
C ILE A 48 -14.16 6.51 2.43
N SER A 49 -13.61 5.38 2.87
CA SER A 49 -13.05 5.27 4.23
C SER A 49 -11.84 6.16 4.47
N ILE A 50 -10.97 6.37 3.46
CA ILE A 50 -9.87 7.33 3.55
C ILE A 50 -10.39 8.76 3.66
N LEU A 51 -11.38 9.13 2.83
CA LEU A 51 -12.01 10.45 2.86
C LEU A 51 -12.73 10.73 4.19
N ASN A 52 -13.35 9.70 4.77
CA ASN A 52 -14.03 9.79 6.06
C ASN A 52 -13.09 9.59 7.26
N HIS A 53 -11.78 9.46 7.05
CA HIS A 53 -10.79 9.23 8.11
C HIS A 53 -11.03 7.95 8.93
N THR A 54 -11.69 6.94 8.36
CA THR A 54 -12.01 5.66 9.02
C THR A 54 -11.18 4.48 8.49
N TYR A 55 -10.32 4.70 7.50
CA TYR A 55 -9.46 3.65 6.96
C TYR A 55 -8.37 3.24 7.97
N VAL A 56 -8.38 1.97 8.37
CA VAL A 56 -7.36 1.37 9.24
C VAL A 56 -6.46 0.46 8.40
N PRO A 57 -5.19 0.81 8.18
CA PRO A 57 -4.26 -0.05 7.45
C PRO A 57 -3.98 -1.33 8.25
N LYS A 58 -3.79 -2.45 7.53
CA LYS A 58 -3.36 -3.71 8.16
C LYS A 58 -1.96 -3.53 8.78
N PRO A 59 -1.68 -4.20 9.92
CA PRO A 59 -0.35 -4.16 10.52
C PRO A 59 0.70 -4.64 9.52
N ILE A 60 1.80 -3.90 9.41
CA ILE A 60 2.93 -4.28 8.56
C ILE A 60 3.70 -5.43 9.23
N LYS A 61 4.23 -6.38 8.44
CA LYS A 61 5.24 -7.33 8.97
C LYS A 61 6.44 -6.48 9.38
N GLY A 62 6.81 -6.52 10.66
CA GLY A 62 8.02 -5.86 11.13
C GLY A 62 9.22 -6.49 10.43
N VAL A 63 9.77 -5.78 9.44
CA VAL A 63 11.11 -6.06 8.96
C VAL A 63 12.00 -5.12 9.76
N GLU A 64 12.78 -5.67 10.69
CA GLU A 64 13.83 -4.91 11.37
C GLU A 64 14.73 -4.29 10.29
N SER A 65 14.59 -2.98 10.10
CA SER A 65 15.50 -2.22 9.27
C SER A 65 16.73 -1.95 10.13
N SER A 66 17.62 -2.94 10.26
CA SER A 66 18.97 -2.72 10.79
C SER A 66 19.69 -1.78 9.82
N GLY A 67 19.74 -0.50 10.16
CA GLY A 67 20.36 0.55 9.37
C GLY A 67 20.81 1.69 10.28
N ALA A 68 21.85 1.39 11.05
CA ALA A 68 22.76 2.26 11.79
C ALA A 68 22.45 3.78 11.75
N TYR A 69 22.04 4.32 12.89
CA TYR A 69 22.40 5.68 13.26
C TYR A 69 23.91 5.70 13.48
N HIS A 70 24.68 6.08 12.45
CA HIS A 70 26.07 6.47 12.66
C HIS A 70 26.04 7.90 13.20
N GLU A 71 26.13 8.03 14.53
CA GLU A 71 26.50 9.27 15.19
C GLU A 71 27.89 9.66 14.70
N HIS A 72 27.99 10.76 13.94
CA HIS A 72 29.27 11.44 13.75
C HIS A 72 29.37 12.52 14.83
N HIS A 73 30.30 12.26 15.76
CA HIS A 73 30.99 13.26 16.58
C HIS A 73 31.70 14.29 15.71
#